data_AF-A0A1B6DQ75-F1
#
_entry.id   AF-A0A1B6DQ75-F1
#
_cell.length_a   1.000
_cell.length_b   1.000
_cell.length_c   1.000
_cell.angle_alpha   90.00
_cell.angle_beta   90.00
_cell.angle_gamma   90.00
#
_symmetry.space_group_name_H-M   'P 1'
#
loop_
_entity.id
_entity.type
_entity.pdbx_description
1 polymer ?
#
loop_
_entity_poly.entity_id
_entity_poly.type
_entity_poly.pdbx_seq_one_letter_code
_entity_poly.pdbx_strand_id
1 'polypeptide(L)'
;FLSDFIFQFTAKGKEEEKYSNILHDFTNKVITERRQALATQGKTTGTNGTKKKAIFVDLLIESSDNGKMLTNTDIREEVNTFMFAGQNTTQLAINYCLYLLGCYPDIQDQAVKELTEIFGDSDRDPTMEDLKAMRYIDLCIKDSLRLFPSVPVIAR
;
A
#
# COMPACT_ATOMS: atom_id res chain seq x y z
N PHE A 1 0.18 -30.34 16.30
CA PHE A 1 -0.76 -29.21 16.34
C PHE A 1 -1.37 -29.17 17.73
N LEU A 2 -1.12 -28.12 18.51
CA LEU A 2 -1.86 -27.88 19.75
C LEU A 2 -3.28 -27.49 19.37
N SER A 3 -4.30 -27.90 20.13
CA SER A 3 -5.65 -27.38 19.89
C SER A 3 -5.67 -25.87 20.14
N ASP A 4 -6.46 -25.12 19.37
CA ASP A 4 -6.54 -23.66 19.46
C ASP A 4 -6.76 -23.17 20.90
N PHE A 5 -7.60 -23.90 21.64
CA PHE A 5 -7.84 -23.66 23.06
C PHE A 5 -6.54 -23.72 23.87
N ILE A 6 -5.74 -24.78 23.72
CA ILE A 6 -4.47 -24.92 24.46
C ILE A 6 -3.46 -23.87 24.00
N PHE A 7 -3.42 -23.57 22.70
CA PHE A 7 -2.50 -22.60 22.13
C PHE A 7 -2.74 -21.18 22.66
N GLN A 8 -4.00 -20.75 22.81
CA GLN A 8 -4.37 -19.45 23.38
C GLN A 8 -3.85 -19.25 24.82
N PHE A 9 -3.72 -20.31 25.62
CA PHE A 9 -3.16 -20.21 26.97
C PHE A 9 -1.63 -20.14 27.01
N THR A 10 -0.94 -20.40 25.90
CA THR A 10 0.51 -20.30 25.83
C THR A 10 0.98 -18.85 25.78
N ALA A 11 2.23 -18.59 26.16
CA ALA A 11 2.82 -17.25 26.05
C ALA A 11 2.82 -16.72 24.60
N LYS A 12 3.03 -17.61 23.62
CA LYS A 12 3.00 -17.27 22.19
C LYS A 12 1.59 -16.93 21.70
N GLY A 13 0.57 -17.69 22.12
CA GLY A 13 -0.82 -17.39 21.77
C GLY A 13 -1.27 -16.02 22.30
N LYS A 14 -0.90 -15.69 23.54
CA LYS A 14 -1.15 -14.36 24.12
C LYS A 14 -0.42 -13.22 23.39
N GLU A 15 0.80 -13.50 22.92
CA GLU A 15 1.59 -12.54 22.13
C GLU A 15 0.96 -12.29 20.75
N GLU A 16 0.53 -13.35 20.06
CA GLU A 16 -0.18 -13.26 18.79
C GLU A 16 -1.50 -12.49 18.93
N GLU A 17 -2.30 -12.81 19.97
CA GLU A 17 -3.54 -12.10 20.27
C GLU A 17 -3.30 -10.60 20.50
N LYS A 18 -2.24 -10.25 21.23
CA LYS A 18 -1.84 -8.85 21.43
C LYS A 18 -1.56 -8.14 20.10
N TYR A 19 -0.78 -8.74 19.19
CA TYR A 19 -0.48 -8.12 17.90
C TYR A 19 -1.69 -8.06 16.98
N SER A 20 -2.53 -9.09 16.99
CA SER A 20 -3.80 -9.13 16.26
C SER A 20 -4.72 -8.00 16.70
N ASN A 21 -4.84 -7.77 18.02
CA ASN A 21 -5.63 -6.67 18.55
C ASN A 21 -5.09 -5.29 18.12
N ILE A 22 -3.76 -5.10 18.17
CA ILE A 22 -3.14 -3.85 17.69
C ILE A 22 -3.45 -3.60 16.20
N LEU A 23 -3.37 -4.63 15.37
CA LEU A 23 -3.70 -4.55 13.94
C LEU A 23 -5.18 -4.20 13.74
N HIS A 24 -6.07 -4.90 14.43
CA HIS A 24 -7.51 -4.65 14.35
C HIS A 24 -7.88 -3.25 14.81
N ASP A 25 -7.30 -2.76 15.92
CA ASP A 25 -7.55 -1.43 16.44
C ASP A 25 -7.14 -0.36 15.44
N PHE A 26 -5.98 -0.53 14.79
CA PHE A 26 -5.52 0.38 13.75
C PHE A 26 -6.46 0.40 12.54
N THR A 27 -6.84 -0.77 12.02
CA THR A 27 -7.73 -0.87 10.86
C THR A 27 -9.14 -0.35 11.16
N ASN A 28 -9.68 -0.65 12.34
CA ASN A 28 -10.96 -0.12 12.79
C ASN A 28 -10.93 1.41 12.89
N LYS A 29 -9.83 1.99 13.38
CA LYS A 29 -9.63 3.43 13.43
C LYS A 29 -9.67 4.03 12.03
N VAL A 30 -8.92 3.46 11.07
CA VAL A 30 -8.93 3.91 9.67
C VAL A 30 -10.33 3.86 9.07
N ILE A 31 -11.04 2.74 9.23
CA ILE A 31 -12.41 2.58 8.70
C ILE A 31 -13.36 3.62 9.33
N THR A 32 -13.25 3.86 10.63
CA THR A 32 -14.10 4.82 11.35
C THR A 32 -13.86 6.25 10.87
N GLU A 33 -12.59 6.66 10.76
CA GLU A 33 -12.21 7.98 10.24
C GLU A 33 -12.70 8.18 8.80
N ARG A 34 -12.61 7.15 7.95
CA ARG A 34 -13.15 7.19 6.58
C ARG A 34 -14.67 7.30 6.56
N ARG A 35 -15.40 6.52 7.36
CA ARG A 35 -16.87 6.63 7.47
C ARG A 35 -17.30 8.03 7.90
N GLN A 36 -16.61 8.63 8.87
CA GLN A 36 -16.88 10.01 9.33
C GLN A 36 -16.60 11.05 8.23
N ALA A 37 -15.51 10.89 7.48
CA ALA A 37 -15.17 11.76 6.36
C ALA A 37 -16.23 11.69 5.24
N LEU A 38 -16.73 10.49 4.93
CA LEU A 38 -17.80 10.28 3.95
C LEU A 38 -19.14 10.88 4.39
N ALA A 39 -19.48 10.79 5.68
CA ALA A 39 -20.69 11.39 6.23
C ALA A 39 -20.63 12.93 6.19
N THR A 40 -19.48 13.53 6.53
CA THR A 40 -19.27 14.98 6.51
C THR A 40 -19.22 15.55 5.09
N GLN A 41 -18.73 14.78 4.11
CA GLN A 41 -18.69 15.17 2.70
C GLN A 41 -20.03 15.02 1.96
N GLY A 42 -21.11 14.65 2.66
CA GLY A 42 -22.47 14.40 2.19
C GLY A 42 -22.71 14.59 0.70
N LYS A 43 -22.80 13.48 -0.07
CA LYS A 43 -23.12 13.43 -1.53
C LYS A 43 -22.71 14.70 -2.29
N THR A 44 -21.49 15.19 -2.12
CA THR A 44 -20.98 16.28 -2.95
C THR A 44 -20.77 15.71 -4.34
N THR A 45 -21.83 15.77 -5.14
CA THR A 45 -21.75 15.85 -6.58
C THR A 45 -20.81 17.01 -6.83
N GLY A 46 -19.56 16.70 -7.18
CA GLY A 46 -18.56 17.70 -7.47
C GLY A 46 -19.17 18.71 -8.44
N THR A 47 -18.93 19.98 -8.19
CA THR A 47 -19.41 21.15 -8.96
C THR A 47 -18.95 21.18 -10.42
N ASN A 48 -18.54 20.05 -11.02
CA ASN A 48 -18.22 19.85 -12.43
C ASN A 48 -18.42 18.40 -12.92
N GLY A 49 -19.38 17.63 -12.38
CA GLY A 49 -19.77 16.32 -12.94
C GLY A 49 -18.71 15.21 -12.94
N THR A 50 -17.49 15.48 -12.47
CA THR A 50 -16.42 14.50 -12.28
C THR A 50 -16.60 13.83 -10.93
N LYS A 51 -16.99 12.55 -10.93
CA LYS A 51 -17.00 11.73 -9.72
C LYS A 51 -15.60 11.75 -9.10
N LYS A 52 -15.49 12.18 -7.84
CA LYS A 52 -14.25 12.05 -7.05
C LYS A 52 -13.84 10.58 -7.07
N LYS A 53 -12.58 10.29 -7.42
CA LYS A 53 -12.08 8.90 -7.42
C LYS A 53 -12.23 8.35 -6.01
N ALA A 54 -13.14 7.39 -5.83
CA ALA A 54 -13.34 6.72 -4.57
C ALA A 54 -12.08 5.93 -4.22
N ILE A 55 -11.61 6.08 -2.99
CA ILE A 55 -10.46 5.33 -2.48
C ILE A 55 -10.94 3.90 -2.21
N PHE A 56 -10.04 2.91 -2.27
CA PHE A 56 -10.38 1.49 -2.05
C PHE A 56 -11.29 1.26 -0.83
N VAL A 57 -10.95 1.86 0.32
CA VAL A 57 -11.75 1.74 1.55
C VAL A 57 -13.15 2.35 1.38
N ASP A 58 -13.28 3.45 0.65
CA ASP A 58 -14.58 4.09 0.41
C ASP A 58 -15.48 3.19 -0.46
N LEU A 59 -14.90 2.50 -1.45
CA LEU A 59 -15.62 1.54 -2.30
C LEU A 59 -16.14 0.35 -1.49
N LEU A 60 -15.38 -0.14 -0.51
CA LEU A 60 -15.80 -1.21 0.39
C LEU A 60 -16.95 -0.75 1.30
N ILE A 61 -16.83 0.46 1.87
CA ILE A 61 -17.89 1.05 2.71
C ILE A 61 -19.17 1.26 1.90
N GLU A 62 -19.09 1.88 0.72
CA GLU A 62 -20.24 2.11 -0.15
C GLU A 62 -20.91 0.79 -0.60
N SER A 63 -20.11 -0.25 -0.85
CA SER A 63 -20.64 -1.57 -1.21
C SER A 63 -21.41 -2.23 -0.06
N SER A 64 -20.92 -2.08 1.18
CA SER A 64 -21.61 -2.55 2.38
C SER A 64 -22.93 -1.80 2.61
N ASP A 65 -22.93 -0.48 2.44
CA ASP A 65 -24.11 0.37 2.66
C ASP A 65 -25.17 0.20 1.55
N ASN A 66 -24.78 -0.15 0.31
CA ASN A 66 -25.67 -0.40 -0.83
C ASN A 66 -26.28 -1.82 -0.87
N GLY A 67 -26.19 -2.58 0.22
CA GLY A 67 -26.86 -3.88 0.35
C GLY A 67 -26.14 -5.06 -0.30
N LYS A 68 -24.87 -4.92 -0.69
CA LYS A 68 -24.00 -6.08 -0.92
C LYS A 68 -23.48 -6.57 0.44
N MET A 69 -23.51 -7.89 0.64
CA MET A 69 -23.21 -8.57 1.91
C MET A 69 -21.71 -8.53 2.28
N LEU A 70 -21.16 -7.35 2.57
CA LEU A 70 -19.87 -7.21 3.25
C LEU A 70 -20.14 -6.80 4.70
N THR A 71 -19.82 -7.70 5.63
CA THR A 71 -19.85 -7.38 7.06
C THR A 71 -18.72 -6.42 7.41
N ASN A 72 -18.80 -5.72 8.54
CA ASN A 72 -17.69 -4.88 9.01
C ASN A 72 -16.41 -5.71 9.23
N THR A 73 -16.55 -6.98 9.59
CA THR A 73 -15.43 -7.92 9.69
C THR A 73 -14.79 -8.15 8.33
N ASP A 74 -15.59 -8.43 7.29
CA ASP A 74 -15.06 -8.65 5.94
C ASP A 74 -14.32 -7.41 5.42
N ILE A 75 -14.88 -6.21 5.62
CA ILE A 75 -14.20 -4.96 5.26
C ILE A 75 -12.86 -4.84 5.99
N ARG A 76 -12.83 -5.13 7.30
CA ARG A 76 -11.60 -5.06 8.08
C ARG A 76 -10.55 -6.04 7.56
N GLU A 77 -10.93 -7.28 7.26
CA GLU A 77 -9.99 -8.28 6.75
C GLU A 77 -9.45 -7.91 5.36
N GLU A 78 -10.28 -7.37 4.48
CA GLU A 78 -9.83 -6.84 3.18
C GLU A 78 -8.86 -5.67 3.36
N VAL A 79 -9.18 -4.71 4.24
CA VAL A 79 -8.30 -3.57 4.51
C VAL A 79 -6.97 -4.03 5.13
N ASN A 80 -6.99 -4.96 6.10
CA ASN A 80 -5.80 -5.59 6.68
C ASN A 80 -4.90 -6.19 5.58
N THR A 81 -5.50 -6.96 4.68
CA THR A 81 -4.80 -7.64 3.58
C THR A 81 -4.11 -6.63 2.67
N PHE A 82 -4.83 -5.59 2.23
CA PHE A 82 -4.27 -4.56 1.35
C PHE A 82 -3.16 -3.75 2.02
N MET A 83 -3.32 -3.40 3.29
CA MET A 83 -2.32 -2.64 4.04
C MET A 83 -1.02 -3.44 4.19
N PHE A 84 -1.13 -4.72 4.56
CA PHE A 84 0.03 -5.60 4.67
C PHE A 84 0.72 -5.79 3.31
N ALA A 85 -0.05 -6.15 2.28
CA ALA A 85 0.48 -6.43 0.96
C ALA A 85 1.14 -5.19 0.34
N GLY A 86 0.55 -4.01 0.48
CA GLY A 86 1.06 -2.78 -0.10
C GLY A 86 2.30 -2.22 0.61
N GLN A 87 2.38 -2.34 1.94
CA GLN A 87 3.46 -1.73 2.71
C GLN A 87 4.77 -2.52 2.61
N ASN A 88 4.77 -3.77 3.04
CA ASN A 88 6.00 -4.53 3.21
C ASN A 88 6.68 -4.83 1.86
N THR A 89 5.88 -5.19 0.85
CA THR A 89 6.44 -5.53 -0.47
C THR A 89 7.08 -4.32 -1.16
N THR A 90 6.43 -3.16 -1.08
CA THR A 90 6.94 -1.91 -1.67
C THR A 90 8.15 -1.39 -0.91
N GLN A 91 8.13 -1.44 0.43
CA GLN A 91 9.28 -1.02 1.25
C GLN A 91 10.53 -1.84 0.92
N LEU A 92 10.41 -3.16 0.80
CA LEU A 92 11.54 -4.02 0.41
C LEU A 92 12.05 -3.69 -1.00
N ALA A 93 11.14 -3.49 -1.96
CA ALA A 93 11.51 -3.14 -3.33
C ALA A 93 12.32 -1.84 -3.37
N ILE A 94 11.85 -0.80 -2.67
CA ILE A 94 12.52 0.51 -2.59
C ILE A 94 13.87 0.36 -1.89
N ASN A 95 13.93 -0.33 -0.76
CA ASN A 95 15.17 -0.50 0.00
C ASN A 95 16.27 -1.18 -0.82
N TYR A 96 15.95 -2.28 -1.50
CA TYR A 96 16.93 -2.97 -2.35
C TYR A 96 17.32 -2.15 -3.58
N CYS A 97 16.37 -1.42 -4.18
CA CYS A 97 16.68 -0.53 -5.30
C CYS A 97 17.65 0.58 -4.87
N LEU A 98 17.39 1.25 -3.74
CA LEU A 98 18.28 2.29 -3.21
C LEU A 98 19.63 1.72 -2.80
N TYR A 99 19.66 0.54 -2.18
CA TYR A 99 20.90 -0.15 -1.83
C TYR A 99 21.75 -0.44 -3.07
N LEU A 100 21.14 -0.99 -4.13
CA LEU A 100 21.84 -1.28 -5.38
C LEU A 100 22.35 -0.01 -6.05
N LEU A 101 21.56 1.06 -6.11
CA LEU A 101 22.03 2.35 -6.64
C LEU A 101 23.24 2.87 -5.85
N GLY A 102 23.23 2.77 -4.52
CA GLY A 102 24.38 3.16 -3.69
C GLY A 102 25.61 2.26 -3.86
N CYS A 103 25.44 1.00 -4.27
CA CYS A 103 26.54 0.10 -4.59
C CYS A 103 27.13 0.30 -6.00
N TYR A 104 26.37 0.91 -6.92
CA TYR A 104 26.78 1.12 -8.32
C TYR A 104 26.65 2.60 -8.71
N PRO A 105 27.65 3.44 -8.36
CA PRO A 105 27.61 4.89 -8.62
C PRO A 105 27.38 5.24 -10.09
N ASP A 106 27.98 4.50 -11.04
CA ASP A 106 27.80 4.74 -12.47
C ASP A 106 26.34 4.59 -12.92
N ILE A 107 25.59 3.66 -12.30
CA ILE A 107 24.16 3.43 -12.55
C ILE A 107 23.35 4.53 -11.88
N GLN A 108 23.71 4.91 -10.66
CA GLN A 108 23.09 6.02 -9.94
C GLN A 108 23.21 7.34 -10.73
N ASP A 109 24.38 7.64 -11.28
CA ASP A 109 24.61 8.84 -12.09
C ASP A 109 23.75 8.87 -13.35
N GLN A 110 23.54 7.71 -13.99
CA GLN A 110 22.62 7.59 -15.13
C GLN A 110 21.16 7.84 -14.72
N ALA A 111 20.73 7.32 -13.57
CA ALA A 111 19.39 7.57 -13.05
C ALA A 111 19.17 9.05 -12.68
N VAL A 112 20.17 9.69 -12.05
CA VAL A 112 20.14 11.12 -11.75
C VAL A 112 20.09 11.95 -13.03
N LYS A 113 20.90 11.60 -14.04
CA LYS A 113 20.88 12.26 -15.34
C LYS A 113 19.51 12.20 -16.00
N GLU A 114 18.84 11.04 -15.98
CA GLU A 114 17.46 10.91 -16.46
C GLU A 114 16.50 11.87 -15.74
N LEU A 115 16.59 11.95 -14.41
CA LEU A 115 15.76 12.89 -13.64
C LEU A 115 16.07 14.35 -13.96
N THR A 116 17.35 14.70 -14.12
CA THR A 116 17.75 16.06 -14.54
C THR A 116 17.23 16.40 -15.94
N GLU A 117 17.19 15.44 -16.87
CA GLU A 117 16.61 15.66 -18.20
C GLU A 117 15.09 15.88 -18.16
N ILE A 118 14.38 15.20 -17.25
CA ILE A 118 12.91 15.31 -17.11
C ILE A 118 12.50 16.59 -16.36
N PHE A 119 13.18 16.90 -15.25
CA PHE A 119 12.78 17.98 -14.34
C PHE A 119 13.60 19.27 -14.52
N GLY A 120 14.83 19.19 -15.02
CA GLY A 120 15.75 20.32 -15.07
C GLY A 120 15.93 20.95 -13.69
N ASP A 121 15.73 22.28 -13.61
CA ASP A 121 15.75 23.06 -12.36
C ASP A 121 14.35 23.25 -11.75
N SER A 122 13.36 22.48 -12.18
CA SER A 122 11.97 22.63 -11.72
C SER A 122 11.71 21.86 -10.42
N ASP A 123 11.26 22.57 -9.39
CA ASP A 123 10.77 21.99 -8.13
C ASP A 123 9.27 21.58 -8.19
N ARG A 124 8.73 21.34 -9.38
CA ARG A 124 7.33 20.94 -9.54
C ARG A 124 7.10 19.49 -9.11
N ASP A 125 5.88 19.18 -8.69
CA ASP A 125 5.49 17.81 -8.42
C ASP A 125 5.55 16.93 -9.70
N PRO A 126 5.95 15.64 -9.58
CA PRO A 126 5.90 14.70 -10.68
C PRO A 126 4.48 14.49 -11.23
N THR A 127 4.37 14.46 -12.55
CA THR A 127 3.12 14.16 -13.27
C THR A 127 3.13 12.73 -13.80
N MET A 128 1.96 12.26 -14.26
CA MET A 128 1.84 10.95 -14.92
C MET A 128 2.62 10.86 -16.23
N GLU A 129 2.95 11.97 -16.87
CA GLU A 129 3.77 11.99 -18.08
C GLU A 129 5.25 11.78 -17.72
N ASP A 130 5.73 12.40 -16.63
CA ASP A 130 7.09 12.23 -16.14
C ASP A 130 7.36 10.77 -15.73
N LEU A 131 6.42 10.15 -15.03
CA LEU A 131 6.53 8.74 -14.65
C LEU A 131 6.68 7.82 -15.86
N LYS A 132 6.07 8.16 -17.01
CA LYS A 132 6.26 7.41 -18.26
C LYS A 132 7.62 7.68 -18.91
N ALA A 133 8.20 8.85 -18.65
CA ALA A 133 9.51 9.23 -19.16
C ALA A 133 10.66 8.63 -18.34
N MET A 134 10.45 8.26 -17.06
CA MET A 134 11.41 7.61 -16.15
C MET A 134 11.71 6.14 -16.54
N ARG A 135 12.29 5.94 -17.73
CA ARG A 135 12.52 4.61 -18.31
C ARG A 135 13.71 3.91 -17.65
N TYR A 136 14.77 4.63 -17.35
CA TYR A 136 15.99 4.09 -16.76
C TYR A 136 15.75 3.71 -15.30
N ILE A 137 15.08 4.55 -14.52
CA ILE A 137 14.67 4.21 -13.16
C ILE A 137 13.76 2.98 -13.14
N ASP A 138 12.81 2.86 -14.07
CA ASP A 138 11.97 1.66 -14.19
C ASP A 138 12.82 0.39 -14.45
N LEU A 139 13.88 0.50 -15.26
CA LEU A 139 14.84 -0.60 -15.45
C LEU A 139 15.60 -0.94 -14.15
N CYS A 140 16.06 0.07 -13.41
CA CYS A 140 16.72 -0.13 -12.12
C CYS A 140 15.82 -0.85 -11.11
N ILE A 141 14.54 -0.45 -11.01
CA ILE A 141 13.55 -1.09 -10.15
C ILE A 141 13.32 -2.54 -10.59
N LYS A 142 13.17 -2.80 -11.89
CA LYS A 142 12.98 -4.15 -12.44
C LYS A 142 14.17 -5.05 -12.19
N ASP A 143 15.40 -4.56 -12.38
CA ASP A 143 16.60 -5.36 -12.12
C ASP A 143 16.79 -5.62 -10.62
N SER A 144 16.44 -4.63 -9.78
CA SER A 144 16.42 -4.79 -8.33
C SER A 144 15.45 -5.88 -7.89
N LEU A 145 14.23 -5.90 -8.44
CA LEU A 145 13.24 -6.94 -8.17
C LEU A 145 13.61 -8.31 -8.78
N ARG A 146 14.41 -8.33 -9.85
CA ARG A 146 14.96 -9.58 -10.42
C ARG A 146 15.98 -10.22 -9.48
N LEU A 147 16.83 -9.41 -8.85
CA LEU A 147 17.87 -9.87 -7.91
C LEU A 147 17.29 -10.12 -6.51
N PHE A 148 16.44 -9.23 -6.03
CA PHE A 148 15.85 -9.23 -4.69
C PHE A 148 14.32 -9.07 -4.80
N PRO A 149 13.61 -10.14 -5.19
CA PRO A 149 12.15 -10.08 -5.27
C PRO A 149 11.54 -9.90 -3.88
N SER A 150 10.64 -8.92 -3.71
CA SER A 150 9.93 -8.70 -2.44
C SER A 150 9.11 -9.91 -1.97
N VAL A 151 8.66 -10.74 -2.92
CA VAL A 151 7.95 -12.00 -2.66
C VAL A 151 8.65 -13.11 -3.46
N PRO A 152 9.61 -13.84 -2.87
CA PRO A 152 10.45 -14.80 -3.59
C PRO A 152 9.75 -16.12 -3.92
N VAL A 153 8.69 -16.47 -3.18
CA VAL A 153 7.98 -17.75 -3.31
C VAL A 153 6.48 -17.50 -3.34
N ILE A 154 5.80 -18.15 -4.28
CA ILE A 154 4.33 -18.18 -4.39
C ILE A 154 3.90 -19.64 -4.26
N ALA A 155 3.14 -19.95 -3.21
CA ALA A 155 2.47 -21.24 -3.06
C ALA A 155 1.13 -21.22 -3.84
N ARG A 156 0.76 -22.35 -4.44
CA ARG A 156 -0.51 -22.55 -5.17
C ARG A 156 -1.19 -23.82 -4.70
#